data_AF-A0A1H6E2L7-F1
#
_entry.id   AF-A0A1H6E2L7-F1
#
_cell.length_a   1.000
_cell.length_b   1.000
_cell.length_c   1.000
_cell.angle_alpha   90.00
_cell.angle_beta   90.00
_cell.angle_gamma   90.00
#
_symmetry.space_group_name_H-M   'P 1'
#
loop_
_entity.id
_entity.type
_entity.pdbx_description
1 polymer ?
#
loop_
_entity_poly.entity_id
_entity_poly.type
_entity_poly.pdbx_seq_one_letter_code
_entity_poly.pdbx_strand_id
1 'polypeptide(L)'
;MSSSTARRSGLAAAFAVTAALLATPVTAAAAPADVPDIQWPPVGTTPPNHTPEEIDRIATELRQHAQDVFPDVVPQAVGPTTSKPEVIFDGALYGNTEFRVAEGRTAVTYQYNAPGVFYKSPKQTCEQGNLALCEGTLLDDGSVLLHQIYPEAADDPFRVATSTHFKLDGSVTMVSSYNYDPILDDQQDPNPRPEVAVPFDQLDVLATDPELAYR
;
A
#
# COMPACT_ATOMS: atom_id res chain seq x y z
N MET A 1 80.51 -28.99 -25.78
CA MET A 1 79.46 -28.33 -24.94
C MET A 1 79.38 -26.89 -25.43
N SER A 2 78.54 -26.56 -26.42
CA SER A 2 77.13 -26.10 -26.27
C SER A 2 77.02 -24.91 -25.32
N SER A 3 76.45 -23.74 -25.62
CA SER A 3 75.64 -23.26 -26.75
C SER A 3 75.47 -21.72 -26.65
N SER A 4 75.04 -21.13 -27.77
CA SER A 4 74.07 -20.02 -27.91
C SER A 4 74.35 -18.58 -27.48
N THR A 5 74.45 -17.78 -28.54
CA THR A 5 74.07 -16.37 -28.72
C THR A 5 72.66 -16.03 -28.22
N ALA A 6 72.46 -14.83 -27.66
CA ALA A 6 71.12 -14.23 -27.56
C ALA A 6 71.15 -12.75 -27.92
N ARG A 7 70.45 -12.44 -29.03
CA ARG A 7 70.04 -11.10 -29.47
C ARG A 7 68.99 -10.55 -28.49
N ARG A 8 68.99 -9.23 -28.24
CA ARG A 8 67.79 -8.50 -27.79
C ARG A 8 67.50 -7.38 -28.78
N SER A 9 66.55 -7.65 -29.67
CA SER A 9 65.82 -6.66 -30.45
C SER A 9 64.56 -6.28 -29.68
N GLY A 10 64.12 -5.04 -29.84
CA GLY A 10 63.21 -4.33 -28.95
C GLY A 10 61.74 -4.73 -29.04
N LEU A 11 60.91 -3.96 -28.33
CA LEU A 11 59.50 -3.72 -28.64
C LEU A 11 59.02 -2.50 -27.84
N ALA A 12 58.60 -1.48 -28.57
CA ALA A 12 57.90 -0.31 -28.07
C ALA A 12 56.48 -0.73 -27.64
N ALA A 13 56.06 -0.33 -26.44
CA ALA A 13 54.69 -0.50 -25.99
C ALA A 13 53.88 0.73 -26.41
N ALA A 14 52.91 0.51 -27.29
CA ALA A 14 51.93 1.50 -27.70
C ALA A 14 50.90 1.71 -26.58
N PHE A 15 50.61 2.97 -26.28
CA PHE A 15 49.51 3.38 -25.40
C PHE A 15 48.17 3.12 -26.12
N ALA A 16 47.35 2.24 -25.55
CA ALA A 16 45.94 2.11 -25.92
C ALA A 16 45.09 2.76 -24.82
N VAL A 17 44.55 3.94 -25.09
CA VAL A 17 43.55 4.60 -24.24
C VAL A 17 42.18 4.03 -24.64
N THR A 18 41.68 3.07 -23.87
CA THR A 18 40.29 2.61 -23.98
C THR A 18 39.37 3.62 -23.29
N ALA A 19 38.66 4.43 -24.09
CA ALA A 19 37.54 5.23 -23.62
C ALA A 19 36.36 4.28 -23.31
N ALA A 20 36.12 4.05 -22.02
CA ALA A 20 34.92 3.36 -21.56
C ALA A 20 33.72 4.31 -21.71
N LEU A 21 32.87 4.05 -22.71
CA LEU A 21 31.54 4.64 -22.81
C LEU A 21 30.71 4.10 -21.64
N LEU A 22 30.52 4.93 -20.61
CA LEU A 22 29.58 4.68 -19.53
C LEU A 22 28.16 4.68 -20.12
N ALA A 23 27.61 3.50 -20.36
CA ALA A 23 26.19 3.34 -20.64
C ALA A 23 25.42 3.69 -19.37
N THR A 24 24.75 4.83 -19.36
CA THR A 24 23.78 5.17 -18.32
C THR A 24 22.65 4.12 -18.37
N PRO A 25 22.30 3.47 -17.25
CA PRO A 25 21.13 2.61 -17.23
C PRO A 25 19.91 3.46 -17.58
N VAL A 26 19.22 3.10 -18.66
CA VAL A 26 17.88 3.60 -18.92
C VAL A 26 17.00 2.99 -17.83
N THR A 27 16.63 3.79 -16.84
CA THR A 27 15.59 3.42 -15.88
C THR A 27 14.32 3.21 -16.69
N ALA A 28 13.91 1.95 -16.85
CA ALA A 28 12.62 1.63 -17.46
C ALA A 28 11.54 2.28 -16.59
N ALA A 29 10.79 3.22 -17.17
CA ALA A 29 9.56 3.71 -16.55
C ALA A 29 8.64 2.50 -16.32
N ALA A 30 8.06 2.39 -15.11
CA ALA A 30 7.08 1.36 -14.81
C ALA A 30 6.01 1.34 -15.92
N ALA A 31 5.69 0.14 -16.42
CA ALA A 31 4.59 -0.01 -17.36
C ALA A 31 3.32 0.60 -16.74
N PRO A 32 2.45 1.25 -17.55
CA PRO A 32 1.17 1.74 -17.03
C PRO A 32 0.43 0.56 -16.41
N ALA A 33 0.03 0.73 -15.16
CA ALA A 33 -0.74 -0.26 -14.44
C ALA A 33 -2.03 -0.59 -15.21
N ASP A 34 -2.32 -1.88 -15.40
CA ASP A 34 -3.61 -2.35 -15.94
C ASP A 34 -4.69 -2.11 -14.88
N VAL A 35 -5.14 -0.87 -14.77
CA VAL A 35 -6.16 -0.43 -13.80
C VAL A 35 -7.45 -0.16 -14.55
N PRO A 36 -8.58 -0.77 -14.13
CA PRO A 36 -9.88 -0.50 -14.75
C PRO A 36 -10.22 1.00 -14.76
N ASP A 37 -10.52 1.50 -15.96
CA ASP A 37 -10.95 2.88 -16.16
C ASP A 37 -12.48 2.96 -16.09
N ILE A 38 -12.99 3.17 -14.88
CA ILE A 38 -14.42 3.31 -14.62
C ILE A 38 -14.78 4.78 -14.39
N GLN A 39 -16.03 5.13 -14.73
CA GLN A 39 -16.58 6.43 -14.37
C GLN A 39 -16.61 6.55 -12.83
N TRP A 40 -15.91 7.55 -12.29
CA TRP A 40 -15.84 7.78 -10.86
C TRP A 40 -15.92 9.28 -10.50
N PRO A 41 -16.62 9.65 -9.41
CA PRO A 41 -17.55 8.80 -8.66
C PRO A 41 -18.73 8.36 -9.56
N PRO A 42 -19.52 7.35 -9.14
CA PRO A 42 -20.73 6.99 -9.85
C PRO A 42 -21.65 8.21 -10.09
N VAL A 43 -22.36 8.22 -11.21
CA VAL A 43 -23.20 9.37 -11.59
C VAL A 43 -24.29 9.57 -10.54
N GLY A 44 -24.38 10.80 -10.03
CA GLY A 44 -25.39 11.18 -9.04
C GLY A 44 -24.98 10.89 -7.59
N THR A 45 -23.78 10.37 -7.33
CA THR A 45 -23.26 10.23 -5.97
C THR A 45 -23.06 11.60 -5.33
N THR A 46 -23.58 11.77 -4.12
CA THR A 46 -23.41 12.97 -3.29
C THR A 46 -22.96 12.57 -1.89
N PRO A 47 -21.99 13.28 -1.28
CA PRO A 47 -21.64 13.10 0.13
C PRO A 47 -22.88 13.13 1.04
N PRO A 48 -23.05 12.14 1.93
CA PRO A 48 -24.12 12.20 2.91
C PRO A 48 -23.86 13.32 3.92
N ASN A 49 -24.94 13.91 4.44
CA ASN A 49 -24.88 14.94 5.47
C ASN A 49 -25.28 14.33 6.82
N HIS A 50 -24.37 13.58 7.43
CA HIS A 50 -24.60 12.94 8.71
C HIS A 50 -24.51 13.93 9.89
N THR A 51 -25.32 13.71 10.91
CA THR A 51 -25.17 14.42 12.18
C THR A 51 -23.98 13.84 12.97
N PRO A 52 -23.47 14.55 13.99
CA PRO A 52 -22.44 13.99 14.87
C PRO A 52 -22.84 12.66 15.53
N GLU A 53 -24.11 12.51 15.92
CA GLU A 53 -24.66 11.26 16.45
C GLU A 53 -24.72 10.16 15.38
N GLU A 54 -25.08 10.57 14.14
CA GLU A 54 -24.88 9.87 12.86
C GLU A 54 -23.55 9.13 12.82
N ILE A 55 -22.50 9.94 12.82
CA ILE A 55 -21.09 9.55 12.70
C ILE A 55 -20.65 8.69 13.88
N ASP A 56 -21.03 9.05 15.11
CA ASP A 56 -20.67 8.31 16.31
C ASP A 56 -21.21 6.87 16.30
N ARG A 57 -22.46 6.70 15.84
CA ARG A 57 -23.08 5.39 15.66
C ARG A 57 -22.36 4.59 14.58
N ILE A 58 -22.13 5.16 13.39
CA ILE A 58 -21.42 4.50 12.28
C ILE A 58 -20.04 4.03 12.74
N ALA A 59 -19.26 4.91 13.38
CA ALA A 59 -17.93 4.56 13.90
C ALA A 59 -17.99 3.46 14.96
N THR A 60 -19.03 3.44 15.80
CA THR A 60 -19.22 2.37 16.80
C THR A 60 -19.49 1.03 16.13
N GLU A 61 -20.36 0.99 15.13
CA GLU A 61 -20.70 -0.20 14.35
C GLU A 61 -19.46 -0.72 13.60
N LEU A 62 -18.73 0.15 12.90
CA LEU A 62 -17.49 -0.19 12.19
C LEU A 62 -16.45 -0.80 13.13
N ARG A 63 -16.23 -0.19 14.31
CA ARG A 63 -15.31 -0.73 15.31
C ARG A 63 -15.72 -2.13 15.77
N GLN A 64 -17.01 -2.30 16.11
CA GLN A 64 -17.52 -3.59 16.61
C GLN A 64 -17.33 -4.67 15.56
N HIS A 65 -17.76 -4.41 14.33
CA HIS A 65 -17.63 -5.37 13.25
C HIS A 65 -16.17 -5.70 12.93
N ALA A 66 -15.30 -4.69 12.82
CA ALA A 66 -13.87 -4.90 12.63
C ALA A 66 -13.25 -5.73 13.77
N GLN A 67 -13.60 -5.45 15.03
CA GLN A 67 -13.13 -6.23 16.18
C GLN A 67 -13.57 -7.70 16.13
N ASP A 68 -14.79 -7.95 15.63
CA ASP A 68 -15.38 -9.29 15.57
C ASP A 68 -14.78 -10.12 14.42
N VAL A 69 -14.58 -9.53 13.23
CA VAL A 69 -14.08 -10.27 12.05
C VAL A 69 -12.56 -10.39 11.99
N PHE A 70 -11.82 -9.44 12.58
CA PHE A 70 -10.37 -9.39 12.42
C PHE A 70 -9.63 -10.67 12.83
N PRO A 71 -9.94 -11.34 13.96
CA PRO A 71 -9.25 -12.56 14.36
C PRO A 71 -9.42 -13.72 13.36
N ASP A 72 -10.55 -13.77 12.65
CA ASP A 72 -10.83 -14.82 11.67
C ASP A 72 -10.07 -14.55 10.35
N VAL A 73 -9.95 -13.28 9.97
CA VAL A 73 -9.24 -12.87 8.75
C VAL A 73 -7.72 -12.88 8.94
N VAL A 74 -7.25 -12.49 10.12
CA VAL A 74 -5.82 -12.38 10.48
C VAL A 74 -5.52 -13.33 11.65
N PRO A 75 -5.58 -14.65 11.46
CA PRO A 75 -5.48 -15.63 12.54
C PRO A 75 -4.11 -15.65 13.24
N GLN A 76 -3.08 -15.07 12.62
CA GLN A 76 -1.76 -14.89 13.23
C GLN A 76 -1.70 -13.75 14.26
N ALA A 77 -2.72 -12.89 14.33
CA ALA A 77 -2.73 -11.74 15.21
C ALA A 77 -2.91 -12.14 16.69
N VAL A 78 -2.00 -11.67 17.53
CA VAL A 78 -2.07 -11.85 18.98
C VAL A 78 -2.55 -10.58 19.66
N GLY A 79 -3.66 -10.69 20.39
CA GLY A 79 -4.26 -9.61 21.17
C GLY A 79 -4.76 -8.42 20.35
N PRO A 80 -5.52 -8.63 19.25
CA PRO A 80 -6.01 -7.53 18.43
C PRO A 80 -6.95 -6.61 19.21
N THR A 81 -6.66 -5.31 19.19
CA THR A 81 -7.47 -4.26 19.79
C THR A 81 -7.84 -3.23 18.73
N THR A 82 -9.14 -3.05 18.49
CA THR A 82 -9.65 -2.14 17.47
C THR A 82 -10.13 -0.84 18.08
N SER A 83 -9.55 0.27 17.62
CA SER A 83 -9.96 1.62 18.01
C SER A 83 -11.28 2.01 17.35
N LYS A 84 -12.01 2.93 17.98
CA LYS A 84 -13.17 3.54 17.33
C LYS A 84 -12.66 4.46 16.22
N PRO A 85 -13.13 4.32 14.96
CA PRO A 85 -12.76 5.24 13.91
C PRO A 85 -13.17 6.68 14.24
N GLU A 86 -12.30 7.64 13.93
CA GLU A 86 -12.53 9.07 14.13
C GLU A 86 -12.44 9.84 12.82
N VAL A 87 -13.11 11.00 12.75
CA VAL A 87 -12.97 11.89 11.60
C VAL A 87 -11.68 12.69 11.78
N ILE A 88 -10.67 12.38 10.97
CA ILE A 88 -9.35 13.04 11.04
C ILE A 88 -9.21 14.07 9.91
N PHE A 89 -9.54 13.67 8.68
CA PHE A 89 -9.31 14.47 7.48
C PHE A 89 -10.37 14.19 6.41
N ASP A 90 -10.70 15.19 5.59
CA ASP A 90 -11.54 15.07 4.39
C ASP A 90 -12.91 14.38 4.56
N GLY A 91 -13.44 14.32 5.79
CA GLY A 91 -14.74 13.67 6.04
C GLY A 91 -14.71 12.14 6.02
N ALA A 92 -13.52 11.52 5.95
CA ALA A 92 -13.36 10.08 6.11
C ALA A 92 -13.19 9.69 7.59
N LEU A 93 -13.63 8.47 7.92
CA LEU A 93 -13.39 7.85 9.22
C LEU A 93 -12.12 7.02 9.17
N TYR A 94 -11.24 7.20 10.15
CA TYR A 94 -9.97 6.50 10.27
C TYR A 94 -9.93 5.71 11.56
N GLY A 95 -9.66 4.42 11.48
CA GLY A 95 -9.48 3.56 12.66
C GLY A 95 -8.32 2.59 12.46
N ASN A 96 -7.98 1.86 13.51
CA ASN A 96 -6.88 0.91 13.49
C ASN A 96 -7.17 -0.30 14.37
N THR A 97 -6.68 -1.47 13.95
CA THR A 97 -6.56 -2.66 14.80
C THR A 97 -5.08 -2.88 15.10
N GLU A 98 -4.69 -2.71 16.36
CA GLU A 98 -3.32 -2.95 16.83
C GLU A 98 -3.17 -4.38 17.36
N PHE A 99 -2.05 -5.02 17.06
CA PHE A 99 -1.80 -6.41 17.47
C PHE A 99 -0.30 -6.73 17.44
N ARG A 100 0.04 -7.97 17.79
CA ARG A 100 1.38 -8.53 17.62
C ARG A 100 1.39 -9.70 16.65
N VAL A 101 2.45 -9.80 15.88
CA VAL A 101 2.87 -10.97 15.09
C VAL A 101 4.22 -11.48 15.62
N ALA A 102 4.78 -12.52 15.00
CA ALA A 102 6.06 -13.09 15.44
C ALA A 102 7.21 -12.06 15.40
N GLU A 103 7.13 -11.13 14.45
CA GLU A 103 8.08 -10.05 14.17
C GLU A 103 7.85 -8.79 15.02
N GLY A 104 6.88 -8.81 15.94
CA GLY A 104 6.62 -7.71 16.88
C GLY A 104 5.27 -7.03 16.70
N ARG A 105 5.17 -5.79 17.20
CA ARG A 105 3.93 -5.01 17.19
C ARG A 105 3.67 -4.40 15.81
N THR A 106 2.41 -4.32 15.42
CA THR A 106 1.98 -3.70 14.16
C THR A 106 0.51 -3.29 14.26
N ALA A 107 -0.02 -2.74 13.18
CA ALA A 107 -1.44 -2.43 13.07
C ALA A 107 -1.94 -2.67 11.65
N VAL A 108 -3.26 -2.81 11.52
CA VAL A 108 -3.98 -2.59 10.27
C VAL A 108 -4.75 -1.28 10.42
N THR A 109 -4.61 -0.39 9.43
CA THR A 109 -5.33 0.89 9.40
C THR A 109 -6.48 0.80 8.42
N TYR A 110 -7.63 1.33 8.81
CA TYR A 110 -8.82 1.45 7.98
C TYR A 110 -9.10 2.92 7.69
N GLN A 111 -9.41 3.22 6.44
CA GLN A 111 -10.00 4.49 6.04
C GLN A 111 -11.33 4.21 5.33
N TYR A 112 -12.41 4.72 5.91
CA TYR A 112 -13.76 4.59 5.40
C TYR A 112 -14.20 5.94 4.81
N ASN A 113 -14.38 5.98 3.50
CA ASN A 113 -14.83 7.18 2.79
C ASN A 113 -16.31 7.01 2.43
N ALA A 114 -17.14 7.94 2.87
CA ALA A 114 -18.53 8.00 2.47
C ALA A 114 -18.68 8.21 0.95
N PRO A 115 -19.82 7.83 0.36
CA PRO A 115 -20.09 8.05 -1.05
C PRO A 115 -19.79 9.48 -1.51
N GLY A 116 -18.95 9.65 -2.54
CA GLY A 116 -18.66 10.95 -3.13
C GLY A 116 -17.65 11.82 -2.38
N VAL A 117 -17.09 11.34 -1.26
CA VAL A 117 -15.97 11.99 -0.57
C VAL A 117 -14.66 11.76 -1.33
N PHE A 118 -14.41 10.54 -1.78
CA PHE A 118 -13.23 10.19 -2.55
C PHE A 118 -13.47 10.44 -4.05
N TYR A 119 -12.88 11.50 -4.61
CA TYR A 119 -13.18 11.96 -5.97
C TYR A 119 -12.27 11.39 -7.07
N LYS A 120 -11.10 10.86 -6.72
CA LYS A 120 -10.16 10.28 -7.70
C LYS A 120 -10.67 8.92 -8.15
N SER A 121 -10.65 8.66 -9.46
CA SER A 121 -10.95 7.33 -9.98
C SER A 121 -9.89 6.30 -9.57
N PRO A 122 -10.17 4.98 -9.69
CA PRO A 122 -9.15 3.96 -9.43
C PRO A 122 -7.88 4.20 -10.26
N LYS A 123 -8.03 4.50 -11.55
CA LYS A 123 -6.92 4.81 -12.45
C LYS A 123 -6.15 6.06 -12.02
N GLN A 124 -6.84 7.17 -11.71
CA GLN A 124 -6.19 8.39 -11.21
C GLN A 124 -5.49 8.18 -9.86
N THR A 125 -5.97 7.23 -9.06
CA THR A 125 -5.33 6.86 -7.80
C THR A 125 -3.98 6.19 -8.04
N CYS A 126 -3.86 5.37 -9.09
CA CYS A 126 -2.59 4.75 -9.51
C CYS A 126 -1.65 5.65 -10.32
N GLU A 127 -2.16 6.73 -10.92
CA GLU A 127 -1.32 7.71 -11.64
C GLU A 127 -0.51 8.63 -10.69
N GLN A 128 -0.62 8.44 -9.37
CA GLN A 128 0.14 9.21 -8.39
C GLN A 128 1.62 8.85 -8.38
N GLY A 129 2.49 9.87 -8.32
CA GLY A 129 3.93 9.74 -8.56
C GLY A 129 4.77 9.07 -7.47
N ASN A 130 4.17 8.46 -6.44
CA ASN A 130 4.91 7.79 -5.35
C ASN A 130 4.33 6.41 -5.01
N LEU A 131 4.22 5.54 -6.02
CA LEU A 131 3.77 4.16 -5.86
C LEU A 131 4.88 3.23 -6.36
N ALA A 132 5.26 2.25 -5.53
CA ALA A 132 6.14 1.17 -5.94
C ALA A 132 5.36 0.07 -6.70
N LEU A 133 4.08 -0.09 -6.37
CA LEU A 133 3.13 -0.97 -7.03
C LEU A 133 1.77 -0.28 -7.08
N CYS A 134 1.07 -0.42 -8.20
CA CYS A 134 -0.35 -0.17 -8.27
C CYS A 134 -0.95 -1.12 -9.31
N GLU A 135 -1.89 -1.96 -8.90
CA GLU A 135 -2.60 -2.90 -9.78
C GLU A 135 -4.09 -2.81 -9.46
N GLY A 136 -4.95 -3.04 -10.45
CA GLY A 136 -6.39 -2.94 -10.28
C GLY A 136 -7.11 -4.16 -10.85
N THR A 137 -8.12 -4.64 -10.11
CA THR A 137 -8.97 -5.75 -10.53
C THR A 137 -10.43 -5.27 -10.58
N LEU A 138 -11.11 -5.53 -11.70
CA LEU A 138 -12.56 -5.39 -11.80
C LEU A 138 -13.21 -6.65 -11.23
N LEU A 139 -14.02 -6.50 -10.18
CA LEU A 139 -14.72 -7.61 -9.53
C LEU A 139 -15.99 -7.98 -10.30
N ASP A 140 -16.56 -9.16 -10.00
CA ASP A 140 -17.74 -9.71 -10.68
C ASP A 140 -18.99 -8.81 -10.55
N ASP A 141 -19.10 -8.04 -9.48
CA ASP A 141 -20.18 -7.07 -9.26
C ASP A 141 -19.97 -5.75 -10.03
N GLY A 142 -18.80 -5.55 -10.64
CA GLY A 142 -18.40 -4.33 -11.35
C GLY A 142 -17.71 -3.28 -10.47
N SER A 143 -17.50 -3.55 -9.18
CA SER A 143 -16.66 -2.72 -8.31
C SER A 143 -15.18 -2.95 -8.62
N VAL A 144 -14.30 -2.06 -8.14
CA VAL A 144 -12.85 -2.13 -8.42
C VAL A 144 -12.07 -2.27 -7.13
N LEU A 145 -11.14 -3.22 -7.09
CA LEU A 145 -10.19 -3.41 -6.01
C LEU A 145 -8.80 -3.03 -6.50
N LEU A 146 -8.12 -2.13 -5.80
CA LEU A 146 -6.72 -1.79 -6.06
C LEU A 146 -5.80 -2.40 -5.02
N HIS A 147 -4.63 -2.86 -5.47
CA HIS A 147 -3.49 -3.20 -4.63
C HIS A 147 -2.39 -2.17 -4.83
N GLN A 148 -1.95 -1.57 -3.74
CA GLN A 148 -1.00 -0.46 -3.76
C GLN A 148 0.14 -0.72 -2.78
N ILE A 149 1.37 -0.41 -3.19
CA ILE A 149 2.51 -0.37 -2.28
C ILE A 149 3.09 1.04 -2.29
N TYR A 150 3.03 1.72 -1.15
CA TYR A 150 3.60 3.03 -0.93
C TYR A 150 4.96 2.91 -0.24
N PRO A 151 6.04 3.45 -0.83
CA PRO A 151 7.24 3.75 -0.07
C PRO A 151 7.02 5.05 0.75
N GLU A 152 7.54 5.11 1.98
CA GLU A 152 7.47 6.36 2.76
C GLU A 152 8.31 7.49 2.15
N ALA A 153 9.47 7.16 1.59
CA ALA A 153 10.29 8.05 0.78
C ALA A 153 10.97 7.29 -0.37
N ALA A 154 11.50 8.03 -1.35
CA ALA A 154 12.29 7.44 -2.41
C ALA A 154 13.49 6.68 -1.82
N ASP A 155 13.65 5.41 -2.19
CA ASP A 155 14.66 4.47 -1.67
C ASP A 155 14.54 4.09 -0.18
N ASP A 156 13.45 4.47 0.48
CA ASP A 156 13.17 4.04 1.85
C ASP A 156 12.90 2.53 1.89
N PRO A 157 13.30 1.74 2.90
CA PRO A 157 12.81 0.38 3.14
C PRO A 157 11.40 0.28 3.75
N PHE A 158 10.79 1.36 4.28
CA PHE A 158 9.44 1.36 4.84
C PHE A 158 8.37 1.27 3.76
N ARG A 159 7.42 0.36 3.93
CA ARG A 159 6.37 0.02 2.97
C ARG A 159 5.01 -0.05 3.65
N VAL A 160 4.03 0.52 2.96
CA VAL A 160 2.61 0.37 3.29
C VAL A 160 1.95 -0.37 2.12
N ALA A 161 1.38 -1.54 2.38
CA ALA A 161 0.54 -2.25 1.42
C ALA A 161 -0.92 -1.89 1.71
N THR A 162 -1.67 -1.48 0.68
CA THR A 162 -3.05 -1.02 0.83
C THR A 162 -3.94 -1.70 -0.20
N SER A 163 -5.00 -2.35 0.28
CA SER A 163 -6.14 -2.75 -0.55
C SER A 163 -7.20 -1.65 -0.49
N THR A 164 -7.58 -1.12 -1.66
CA THR A 164 -8.59 -0.05 -1.79
C THR A 164 -9.77 -0.54 -2.60
N HIS A 165 -10.95 -0.64 -1.99
CA HIS A 165 -12.18 -1.08 -2.65
C HIS A 165 -13.07 0.10 -3.03
N PHE A 166 -13.22 0.35 -4.33
CA PHE A 166 -14.12 1.33 -4.93
C PHE A 166 -15.48 0.68 -5.18
N LYS A 167 -16.44 0.96 -4.28
CA LYS A 167 -17.77 0.34 -4.27
C LYS A 167 -18.73 1.03 -5.24
N LEU A 168 -19.75 0.30 -5.69
CA LEU A 168 -20.72 0.78 -6.69
C LEU A 168 -21.61 1.94 -6.18
N ASP A 169 -21.77 2.08 -4.86
CA ASP A 169 -22.48 3.20 -4.25
C ASP A 169 -21.64 4.48 -4.19
N GLY A 170 -20.35 4.40 -4.55
CA GLY A 170 -19.40 5.50 -4.53
C GLY A 170 -18.61 5.64 -3.23
N SER A 171 -18.82 4.75 -2.26
CA SER A 171 -18.00 4.65 -1.05
C SER A 171 -16.64 3.99 -1.36
N VAL A 172 -15.63 4.27 -0.54
CA VAL A 172 -14.30 3.67 -0.66
C VAL A 172 -13.82 3.20 0.70
N THR A 173 -13.45 1.91 0.80
CA THR A 173 -12.75 1.37 1.98
C THR A 173 -11.30 1.11 1.61
N MET A 174 -10.36 1.70 2.36
CA MET A 174 -8.93 1.42 2.23
C MET A 174 -8.47 0.69 3.49
N VAL A 175 -7.74 -0.41 3.32
CA VAL A 175 -7.19 -1.20 4.42
C VAL A 175 -5.70 -1.36 4.20
N SER A 176 -4.90 -0.92 5.16
CA SER A 176 -3.45 -0.83 5.03
C SER A 176 -2.72 -1.69 6.06
N SER A 177 -1.67 -2.37 5.61
CA SER A 177 -0.67 -3.06 6.44
C SER A 177 0.70 -2.44 6.25
N TYR A 178 1.56 -2.65 7.23
CA TYR A 178 2.87 -2.02 7.34
C TYR A 178 3.94 -3.10 7.45
N ASN A 179 5.09 -2.89 6.81
CA ASN A 179 6.27 -3.69 7.09
C ASN A 179 7.03 -3.19 8.32
N TYR A 180 6.46 -2.32 9.14
CA TYR A 180 7.09 -1.77 10.34
C TYR A 180 6.08 -1.68 11.49
N ASP A 181 6.49 -1.11 12.63
CA ASP A 181 5.58 -0.73 13.70
C ASP A 181 5.06 0.70 13.46
N PRO A 182 3.82 0.89 12.98
CA PRO A 182 3.27 2.22 12.70
C PRO A 182 2.83 2.96 13.96
N ILE A 183 2.92 2.34 15.15
CA ILE A 183 2.47 2.93 16.41
C ILE A 183 3.55 3.85 16.95
N LEU A 184 3.24 5.15 16.98
CA LEU A 184 4.16 6.20 17.39
C LEU A 184 4.16 6.36 18.92
N ASP A 185 4.95 5.55 19.61
CA ASP A 185 5.20 5.64 21.06
C ASP A 185 6.67 5.35 21.43
N ASP A 186 6.97 5.22 22.73
CA ASP A 186 8.31 4.95 23.25
C ASP A 186 8.81 3.52 23.02
N GLN A 187 7.98 2.65 22.46
CA GLN A 187 8.24 1.23 22.18
C GLN A 187 8.31 0.93 20.68
N GLN A 188 8.21 1.94 19.81
CA GLN A 188 8.25 1.76 18.37
C GLN A 188 9.53 1.04 17.92
N ASP A 189 9.38 -0.07 17.19
CA ASP A 189 10.51 -0.70 16.50
C ASP A 189 10.93 0.19 15.33
N PRO A 190 12.17 0.72 15.33
CA PRO A 190 12.62 1.62 14.26
C PRO A 190 12.97 0.89 12.96
N ASN A 191 12.93 -0.44 12.93
CA ASN A 191 13.39 -1.21 11.78
C ASN A 191 12.21 -1.73 10.94
N PRO A 192 12.29 -1.62 9.61
CA PRO A 192 11.37 -2.31 8.73
C PRO A 192 11.67 -3.81 8.69
N ARG A 193 10.62 -4.56 8.40
CA ARG A 193 10.56 -6.00 8.16
C ARG A 193 10.63 -6.26 6.65
N PRO A 194 11.00 -7.48 6.23
CA PRO A 194 11.05 -7.83 4.80
C PRO A 194 9.70 -7.73 4.10
N GLU A 195 8.61 -8.01 4.83
CA GLU A 195 7.24 -8.08 4.30
C GLU A 195 6.28 -7.33 5.23
N VAL A 196 5.12 -6.92 4.68
CA VAL A 196 4.03 -6.37 5.48
C VAL A 196 3.41 -7.45 6.37
N ALA A 197 2.92 -7.08 7.55
CA ALA A 197 2.42 -8.05 8.54
C ALA A 197 1.12 -8.77 8.11
N VAL A 198 0.33 -8.12 7.24
CA VAL A 198 -0.94 -8.64 6.72
C VAL A 198 -0.88 -8.57 5.18
N PRO A 199 -0.83 -9.72 4.49
CA PRO A 199 -0.77 -9.78 3.03
C PRO A 199 -2.08 -9.35 2.34
N PHE A 200 -2.01 -9.10 1.03
CA PHE A 200 -3.14 -8.59 0.24
C PHE A 200 -4.39 -9.48 0.28
N ASP A 201 -4.26 -10.81 0.31
CA ASP A 201 -5.42 -11.71 0.40
C ASP A 201 -6.23 -11.48 1.70
N GLN A 202 -5.57 -11.18 2.81
CA GLN A 202 -6.24 -10.80 4.06
C GLN A 202 -6.77 -9.36 4.02
N LEU A 203 -6.00 -8.42 3.44
CA LEU A 203 -6.45 -7.03 3.27
C LEU A 203 -7.68 -6.91 2.35
N ASP A 204 -7.78 -7.75 1.33
CA ASP A 204 -8.89 -7.80 0.39
C ASP A 204 -10.17 -8.23 1.07
N VAL A 205 -10.11 -9.24 1.94
CA VAL A 205 -11.26 -9.68 2.73
C VAL A 205 -11.76 -8.54 3.61
N LEU A 206 -10.87 -7.81 4.28
CA LEU A 206 -11.25 -6.66 5.10
C LEU A 206 -11.79 -5.48 4.26
N ALA A 207 -11.17 -5.18 3.11
CA ALA A 207 -11.55 -4.04 2.28
C ALA A 207 -12.90 -4.26 1.57
N THR A 208 -13.20 -5.50 1.21
CA THR A 208 -14.42 -5.90 0.50
C THR A 208 -15.56 -6.33 1.41
N ASP A 209 -15.32 -6.41 2.73
CA ASP A 209 -16.39 -6.69 3.70
C ASP A 209 -17.47 -5.59 3.62
N PRO A 210 -18.74 -5.95 3.29
CA PRO A 210 -19.81 -4.98 3.09
C PRO A 210 -20.24 -4.27 4.38
N GLU A 211 -19.90 -4.82 5.56
CA GLU A 211 -20.15 -4.18 6.85
C GLU A 211 -18.98 -3.31 7.33
N LEU A 212 -17.80 -3.41 6.69
CA LEU A 212 -16.68 -2.47 6.81
C LEU A 212 -16.76 -1.35 5.75
N ALA A 213 -17.96 -0.79 5.60
CA ALA A 213 -18.25 0.29 4.65
C ALA A 213 -18.92 1.48 5.35
N TYR A 214 -18.62 2.68 4.88
CA TYR A 214 -19.27 3.90 5.35
C TYR A 214 -20.69 3.97 4.77
N ARG A 215 -21.71 3.74 5.61
CA ARG A 215 -23.13 3.66 5.22
C ARG A 215 -24.05 4.50 6.10
#